data_AF-A0A060QML8-F1
#
_entry.id   AF-A0A060QML8-F1
#
_cell.length_a   1.000
_cell.length_b   1.000
_cell.length_c   1.000
_cell.angle_alpha   90.00
_cell.angle_beta   90.00
_cell.angle_gamma   90.00
#
_symmetry.space_group_name_H-M   'P 1'
#
loop_
_entity.id
_entity.type
_entity.pdbx_description
1 polymer ?
#
loop_
_entity_poly.entity_id
_entity_poly.type
_entity_poly.pdbx_seq_one_letter_code
_entity_poly.pdbx_strand_id
1 'polypeptide(L)'
;LGLEDLLDRKPKELSGGQRQRVAVGRAIVRDPQVFLFDEPLSNLDAKLRVQMRVELAELHKRLGATIVFVTHDQVEAMTLGERIVVMNKGEIQQIASPTELYNKPNNMFVAGFMGSPAMNFIDARIEGNKLTIEGTEFILADPMAKALAAYQNKPVILGIRPEHIYG
;
A
#
# COMPACT_ATOMS: atom_id res chain seq x y z
N LEU A 1 -16.11 -10.28 16.57
CA LEU A 1 -16.61 -10.88 15.32
C LEU A 1 -18.12 -10.65 15.12
N GLY A 2 -18.92 -10.38 16.17
CA GLY A 2 -20.34 -10.04 16.00
C GLY A 2 -21.14 -11.16 15.32
N LEU A 3 -20.93 -12.40 15.78
CA LEU A 3 -21.53 -13.63 15.24
C LEU A 3 -22.38 -14.37 16.28
N GLU A 4 -22.56 -13.82 17.48
CA GLU A 4 -23.23 -14.47 18.61
C GLU A 4 -24.68 -14.86 18.25
N ASP A 5 -25.44 -13.97 17.62
CA ASP A 5 -26.82 -14.25 17.16
C ASP A 5 -26.90 -15.19 15.95
N LEU A 6 -25.76 -15.64 15.43
CA LEU A 6 -25.66 -16.44 14.20
C LEU A 6 -25.09 -17.84 14.46
N LEU A 7 -24.84 -18.22 15.73
CA LEU A 7 -24.17 -19.48 16.08
C LEU A 7 -24.90 -20.73 15.57
N ASP A 8 -26.23 -20.73 15.59
CA ASP A 8 -27.03 -21.87 15.15
C ASP A 8 -27.29 -21.90 13.63
N ARG A 9 -26.89 -20.85 12.89
CA ARG A 9 -27.15 -20.75 11.45
C ARG A 9 -26.16 -21.58 10.65
N LYS A 10 -26.67 -22.27 9.63
CA LYS A 10 -25.83 -23.01 8.68
C LYS A 10 -25.17 -22.06 7.68
N PRO A 11 -24.02 -22.43 7.08
CA PRO A 11 -23.28 -21.55 6.16
C PRO A 11 -24.09 -20.98 4.97
N LYS A 12 -25.12 -21.70 4.52
CA LYS A 12 -26.03 -21.28 3.45
C LYS A 12 -26.98 -20.14 3.86
N GLU A 13 -27.17 -19.91 5.15
CA GLU A 13 -28.06 -18.90 5.74
C GLU A 13 -27.31 -17.60 6.09
N LEU A 14 -26.00 -17.58 5.84
CA LEU A 14 -25.12 -16.46 6.11
C LEU A 14 -24.89 -15.63 4.84
N SER A 15 -24.71 -14.32 4.98
CA SER A 15 -24.18 -13.48 3.91
C SER A 15 -22.71 -13.81 3.61
N GLY A 16 -22.18 -13.36 2.48
CA GLY A 16 -20.75 -13.52 2.15
C GLY A 16 -19.85 -12.96 3.26
N GLY A 17 -20.20 -11.78 3.76
CA GLY A 17 -19.54 -11.14 4.90
C GLY A 17 -19.57 -11.92 6.20
N GLN A 18 -20.72 -12.51 6.54
CA GLN A 18 -20.85 -13.34 7.72
C GLN A 18 -20.01 -14.62 7.60
N ARG A 19 -20.01 -15.27 6.41
CA ARG A 19 -19.14 -16.43 6.15
C ARG A 19 -17.65 -16.08 6.29
N GLN A 20 -17.24 -14.89 5.82
CA GLN A 20 -15.87 -14.40 5.97
C GLN A 20 -15.48 -14.28 7.46
N ARG A 21 -16.34 -13.65 8.28
CA ARG A 21 -16.13 -13.50 9.72
C ARG A 21 -16.07 -14.85 10.44
N VAL A 22 -16.89 -15.82 10.03
CA VAL A 22 -16.82 -17.20 10.54
C VAL A 22 -15.48 -17.85 10.19
N ALA A 23 -14.97 -17.66 8.97
CA ALA A 23 -13.68 -18.21 8.55
C ALA A 23 -12.52 -17.61 9.37
N VAL A 24 -12.53 -16.29 9.58
CA VAL A 24 -11.57 -15.59 10.45
C VAL A 24 -11.67 -16.11 11.89
N GLY A 25 -12.89 -16.23 12.43
CA GLY A 25 -13.13 -16.82 13.75
C GLY A 25 -12.55 -18.22 13.91
N ARG A 26 -12.75 -19.07 12.91
CA ARG A 26 -12.21 -20.44 12.89
C ARG A 26 -10.68 -20.48 12.87
N ALA A 27 -10.02 -19.48 12.27
CA ALA A 27 -8.57 -19.36 12.32
C ALA A 27 -8.10 -18.93 13.71
N ILE A 28 -8.79 -17.97 14.35
CA ILE A 28 -8.41 -17.41 15.66
C ILE A 28 -8.49 -18.45 16.77
N VAL A 29 -9.55 -19.27 16.81
CA VAL A 29 -9.75 -20.25 17.90
C VAL A 29 -8.67 -21.33 17.98
N ARG A 30 -7.79 -21.43 16.97
CA ARG A 30 -6.67 -22.37 16.97
C ARG A 30 -5.40 -21.83 17.64
N ASP A 31 -5.37 -20.56 18.01
CA ASP A 31 -4.23 -19.88 18.64
C ASP A 31 -2.87 -20.16 17.94
N PRO A 32 -2.75 -20.00 16.61
CA PRO A 32 -1.50 -20.24 15.91
C PRO A 32 -0.49 -19.12 16.19
N GLN A 33 0.80 -19.46 16.09
CA GLN A 33 1.89 -18.48 16.18
C GLN A 33 1.91 -17.50 14.99
N VAL A 34 1.41 -17.95 13.83
CA VAL A 34 1.39 -17.18 12.58
C VAL A 34 0.04 -17.36 11.88
N PHE A 35 -0.57 -16.24 11.49
CA PHE A 35 -1.75 -16.20 10.64
C PHE A 35 -1.34 -15.85 9.21
N LEU A 36 -1.87 -16.61 8.25
CA LEU A 36 -1.69 -16.35 6.82
C LEU A 36 -3.07 -16.06 6.23
N PHE A 37 -3.26 -14.86 5.70
CA PHE A 37 -4.48 -14.45 5.02
C PHE A 37 -4.19 -14.15 3.55
N ASP A 38 -4.89 -14.85 2.67
CA ASP A 38 -4.79 -14.68 1.21
C ASP A 38 -6.06 -13.98 0.70
N GLU A 39 -5.92 -12.70 0.34
CA GLU A 39 -6.98 -11.78 -0.11
C GLU A 39 -8.31 -11.91 0.65
N PRO A 40 -8.31 -11.84 2.00
CA PRO A 40 -9.46 -12.20 2.81
C PRO A 40 -10.60 -11.17 2.76
N LEU A 41 -10.52 -10.10 1.97
CA LEU A 41 -11.55 -9.06 1.87
C LEU A 41 -12.08 -8.90 0.43
N SER A 42 -11.52 -9.62 -0.54
CA SER A 42 -11.81 -9.49 -1.98
C SER A 42 -13.31 -9.68 -2.32
N ASN A 43 -13.97 -10.63 -1.66
CA ASN A 43 -15.36 -11.01 -1.92
C ASN A 43 -16.42 -10.16 -1.18
N LEU A 44 -16.00 -9.10 -0.48
CA LEU A 44 -16.90 -8.24 0.30
C LEU A 44 -17.29 -6.99 -0.49
N ASP A 45 -18.46 -6.42 -0.19
CA ASP A 45 -18.84 -5.11 -0.70
C ASP A 45 -18.02 -3.99 -0.04
N ALA A 46 -18.00 -2.79 -0.66
CA ALA A 46 -17.15 -1.69 -0.21
C ALA A 46 -17.38 -1.28 1.25
N LYS A 47 -18.65 -1.22 1.71
CA LYS A 47 -18.99 -0.82 3.08
C LYS A 47 -18.46 -1.86 4.06
N LEU A 48 -18.70 -3.13 3.76
CA LEU A 48 -18.25 -4.21 4.61
C LEU A 48 -16.72 -4.37 4.60
N ARG A 49 -16.04 -4.12 3.47
CA ARG A 49 -14.56 -4.09 3.41
C ARG A 49 -13.97 -3.07 4.37
N VAL A 50 -14.56 -1.88 4.45
CA VAL A 50 -14.10 -0.84 5.39
C VAL A 50 -14.28 -1.32 6.83
N GLN A 51 -15.45 -1.86 7.18
CA GLN A 51 -15.70 -2.39 8.52
C GLN A 51 -14.73 -3.52 8.87
N MET A 52 -14.55 -4.49 7.98
CA MET A 52 -13.69 -5.65 8.22
C MET A 52 -12.22 -5.28 8.36
N ARG A 53 -11.74 -4.24 7.67
CA ARG A 53 -10.39 -3.69 7.89
C ARG A 53 -10.20 -3.24 9.33
N VAL A 54 -11.16 -2.50 9.87
CA VAL A 54 -11.12 -2.06 11.28
C VAL A 54 -11.11 -3.27 12.21
N GLU A 55 -11.99 -4.25 12.00
CA GLU A 55 -12.04 -5.46 12.81
C GLU A 55 -10.73 -6.26 12.77
N LEU A 56 -10.08 -6.37 11.60
CA LEU A 56 -8.80 -7.06 11.45
C LEU A 56 -7.64 -6.30 12.13
N ALA A 57 -7.62 -4.97 12.03
CA ALA A 57 -6.61 -4.14 12.71
C ALA A 57 -6.73 -4.26 14.24
N GLU A 58 -7.95 -4.23 14.77
CA GLU A 58 -8.21 -4.46 16.20
C GLU A 58 -7.86 -5.88 16.64
N LEU A 59 -8.19 -6.87 15.81
CA LEU A 59 -7.84 -8.25 16.06
C LEU A 59 -6.32 -8.44 16.15
N HIS A 60 -5.55 -7.88 15.21
CA HIS A 60 -4.09 -7.95 15.23
C HIS A 60 -3.53 -7.38 16.53
N LYS A 61 -3.99 -6.17 16.92
CA LYS A 61 -3.58 -5.53 18.18
C LYS A 61 -3.89 -6.38 19.43
N ARG A 62 -5.03 -7.08 19.43
CA ARG A 62 -5.44 -7.92 20.57
C ARG A 62 -4.68 -9.24 20.63
N LEU A 63 -4.44 -9.88 19.48
CA LEU A 63 -3.78 -11.18 19.43
C LEU A 63 -2.27 -11.08 19.66
N GLY A 64 -1.62 -10.01 19.18
CA GLY A 64 -0.15 -9.88 19.23
C GLY A 64 0.60 -10.97 18.45
N ALA A 65 -0.11 -11.75 17.62
CA ALA A 65 0.45 -12.81 16.80
C ALA A 65 0.96 -12.27 15.46
N THR A 66 1.89 -12.98 14.83
CA THR A 66 2.40 -12.59 13.51
C THR A 66 1.34 -12.81 12.45
N ILE A 67 1.08 -11.81 11.60
CA ILE A 67 0.12 -11.92 10.49
C ILE A 67 0.83 -11.61 9.17
N VAL A 68 0.68 -12.52 8.19
CA VAL A 68 1.01 -12.25 6.79
C VAL A 68 -0.29 -12.09 6.02
N PHE A 69 -0.46 -10.92 5.40
CA PHE A 69 -1.66 -10.54 4.66
C PHE A 69 -1.29 -10.27 3.21
N VAL A 70 -1.88 -11.03 2.28
CA VAL A 70 -1.71 -10.85 0.84
C VAL A 70 -2.92 -10.09 0.29
N THR A 71 -2.65 -9.03 -0.48
CA THR A 71 -3.68 -8.23 -1.14
C THR A 71 -3.11 -7.52 -2.36
N HIS A 72 -3.98 -7.24 -3.33
CA HIS A 72 -3.71 -6.33 -4.43
C HIS A 72 -4.24 -4.91 -4.18
N ASP A 73 -4.95 -4.68 -3.06
CA ASP A 73 -5.49 -3.37 -2.69
C ASP A 73 -4.47 -2.59 -1.86
N GLN A 74 -4.02 -1.47 -2.42
CA GLN A 74 -3.03 -0.61 -1.77
C GLN A 74 -3.58 0.03 -0.50
N VAL A 75 -4.87 0.35 -0.43
CA VAL A 75 -5.48 0.94 0.76
C VAL A 75 -5.47 -0.08 1.90
N GLU A 76 -5.71 -1.35 1.61
CA GLU A 76 -5.56 -2.43 2.60
C GLU A 76 -4.12 -2.53 3.10
N ALA A 77 -3.15 -2.58 2.18
CA ALA A 77 -1.74 -2.65 2.54
C ALA A 77 -1.31 -1.46 3.40
N MET A 78 -1.70 -0.24 3.01
CA MET A 78 -1.33 1.01 3.68
C MET A 78 -2.04 1.22 5.03
N THR A 79 -3.19 0.59 5.26
CA THR A 79 -3.96 0.78 6.52
C THR A 79 -3.74 -0.34 7.53
N LEU A 80 -3.41 -1.55 7.08
CA LEU A 80 -3.22 -2.71 7.95
C LEU A 80 -1.74 -3.05 8.18
N GLY A 81 -0.88 -2.78 7.21
CA GLY A 81 0.51 -3.23 7.23
C GLY A 81 1.41 -2.37 8.13
N GLU A 82 2.14 -3.02 9.03
CA GLU A 82 3.28 -2.38 9.71
C GLU A 82 4.52 -2.33 8.79
N ARG A 83 4.70 -3.39 8.00
CA ARG A 83 5.71 -3.52 6.96
C ARG A 83 5.07 -4.13 5.72
N ILE A 84 5.33 -3.55 4.56
CA ILE A 84 4.77 -4.00 3.29
C ILE A 84 5.90 -4.51 2.41
N VAL A 85 5.66 -5.64 1.75
CA VAL A 85 6.54 -6.23 0.74
C VAL A 85 5.89 -6.00 -0.62
N VAL A 86 6.39 -5.03 -1.38
CA VAL A 86 5.90 -4.77 -2.73
C VAL A 86 6.57 -5.74 -3.69
N MET A 87 5.76 -6.49 -4.45
CA MET A 87 6.25 -7.48 -5.42
C MET A 87 5.77 -7.14 -6.83
N ASN A 88 6.60 -7.45 -7.82
CA ASN A 88 6.26 -7.36 -9.24
C ASN A 88 6.90 -8.52 -9.99
N LYS A 89 6.12 -9.24 -10.80
CA LYS A 89 6.59 -10.39 -11.60
C LYS A 89 7.41 -11.43 -10.80
N GLY A 90 7.00 -11.68 -9.56
CA GLY A 90 7.67 -12.64 -8.66
C GLY A 90 8.91 -12.10 -7.93
N GLU A 91 9.31 -10.85 -8.19
CA GLU A 91 10.46 -10.23 -7.55
C GLU A 91 10.04 -9.16 -6.54
N ILE A 92 10.72 -9.15 -5.39
CA ILE A 92 10.55 -8.11 -4.37
C ILE A 92 11.14 -6.81 -4.90
N GLN A 93 10.32 -5.77 -4.98
CA GLN A 93 10.70 -4.45 -5.45
C GLN A 93 11.19 -3.57 -4.30
N GLN A 94 10.48 -3.62 -3.16
CA GLN A 94 10.83 -2.88 -1.96
C GLN A 94 10.13 -3.49 -0.74
N ILE A 95 10.83 -3.48 0.40
CA ILE A 95 10.28 -3.84 1.71
C ILE A 95 10.45 -2.65 2.61
N ALA A 96 9.36 -2.02 3.04
CA ALA A 96 9.43 -0.86 3.91
C ALA A 96 8.11 -0.62 4.65
N SER A 97 8.09 0.36 5.56
CA SER A 97 6.84 0.84 6.16
C SER A 97 5.93 1.49 5.10
N PRO A 98 4.61 1.60 5.33
CA PRO A 98 3.71 2.31 4.43
C PRO A 98 4.20 3.72 4.08
N THR A 99 4.60 4.48 5.09
CA THR A 99 5.09 5.86 4.94
C THR A 99 6.36 5.94 4.10
N GLU A 100 7.29 5.00 4.27
CA GLU A 100 8.53 4.97 3.51
C GLU A 100 8.32 4.55 2.06
N LEU A 101 7.46 3.56 1.80
CA LEU A 101 7.08 3.20 0.43
C LEU A 101 6.46 4.38 -0.34
N TYR A 102 5.64 5.17 0.34
CA TYR A 102 5.00 6.32 -0.28
C TYR A 102 5.98 7.47 -0.57
N ASN A 103 6.81 7.82 0.42
CA ASN A 103 7.67 9.00 0.39
C ASN A 103 9.05 8.75 -0.25
N LYS A 104 9.55 7.52 -0.19
CA LYS A 104 10.89 7.13 -0.64
C LYS A 104 10.83 5.83 -1.47
N PRO A 105 10.11 5.83 -2.61
CA PRO A 105 10.09 4.68 -3.50
C PRO A 105 11.47 4.47 -4.14
N ASN A 106 11.95 3.22 -4.18
CA ASN A 106 13.27 2.86 -4.71
C ASN A 106 13.31 2.75 -6.23
N ASN A 107 12.15 2.66 -6.89
CA ASN A 107 12.05 2.56 -8.34
C ASN A 107 10.71 3.12 -8.83
N MET A 108 10.62 3.32 -10.15
CA MET A 108 9.41 3.88 -10.79
C MET A 108 8.18 3.00 -10.61
N PHE A 109 8.34 1.68 -10.52
CA PHE A 109 7.21 0.78 -10.29
C PHE A 109 6.60 1.05 -8.91
N VAL A 110 7.40 1.05 -7.84
CA VAL A 110 6.90 1.36 -6.48
C VAL A 110 6.35 2.79 -6.42
N ALA A 111 7.04 3.75 -7.05
CA ALA A 111 6.62 5.15 -7.08
C ALA A 111 5.25 5.34 -7.74
N GLY A 112 5.01 4.67 -8.87
CA GLY A 112 3.75 4.75 -9.62
C GLY A 112 2.67 3.84 -9.05
N PHE A 113 3.06 2.72 -8.46
CA PHE A 113 2.14 1.79 -7.83
C PHE A 113 1.60 2.37 -6.54
N MET A 114 2.43 2.81 -5.61
CA MET A 114 1.99 3.26 -4.29
C MET A 114 1.32 4.64 -4.37
N GLY A 115 0.01 4.73 -4.11
CA GLY A 115 -0.72 6.00 -4.01
C GLY A 115 -1.86 6.13 -5.02
N SER A 116 -2.94 6.78 -4.59
CA SER A 116 -4.10 7.04 -5.44
C SER A 116 -4.56 8.49 -5.24
N PRO A 117 -4.39 9.39 -6.24
CA PRO A 117 -3.90 9.10 -7.58
C PRO A 117 -2.39 8.76 -7.64
N ALA A 118 -1.97 8.09 -8.72
CA ALA A 118 -0.59 7.65 -8.92
C ALA A 118 0.37 8.84 -9.08
N MET A 119 1.68 8.59 -8.87
CA MET A 119 2.72 9.60 -9.12
C MET A 119 2.74 10.00 -10.60
N ASN A 120 2.87 11.29 -10.88
CA ASN A 120 3.10 11.80 -12.23
C ASN A 120 4.57 11.60 -12.59
N PHE A 121 4.83 11.12 -13.81
CA PHE A 121 6.18 10.98 -14.36
C PHE A 121 6.33 11.88 -15.58
N ILE A 122 7.36 12.72 -15.58
CA ILE A 122 7.60 13.70 -16.64
C ILE A 122 9.08 13.65 -17.04
N ASP A 123 9.35 13.63 -18.33
CA ASP A 123 10.72 13.69 -18.84
C ASP A 123 11.34 15.06 -18.50
N ALA A 124 12.57 15.01 -18.02
CA ALA A 124 13.28 16.21 -17.60
C ALA A 124 14.78 16.11 -17.91
N ARG A 125 15.43 17.28 -17.89
CA ARG A 125 16.88 17.40 -18.05
C ARG A 125 17.47 18.31 -16.99
N ILE A 126 18.66 17.98 -16.52
CA ILE A 126 19.37 18.75 -15.49
C ILE A 126 20.62 19.37 -16.10
N GLU A 127 20.73 20.70 -16.01
CA GLU A 127 21.89 21.48 -16.48
C GLU A 127 22.28 22.52 -15.42
N GLY A 128 23.45 22.35 -14.79
CA GLY A 128 23.86 23.17 -13.65
C GLY A 128 22.89 23.02 -12.49
N ASN A 129 22.24 24.12 -12.08
CA ASN A 129 21.20 24.14 -11.06
C ASN A 129 19.79 24.27 -11.66
N LYS A 130 19.61 24.00 -12.96
CA LYS A 130 18.32 24.08 -13.64
C LYS A 130 17.78 22.70 -13.95
N LEU A 131 16.49 22.51 -13.68
CA LEU A 131 15.69 21.38 -14.14
C LEU A 131 14.75 21.88 -15.22
N THR A 132 14.87 21.32 -16.42
CA THR A 132 14.02 21.67 -17.57
C THR A 132 12.99 20.58 -17.80
N ILE A 133 11.72 20.97 -17.87
CA ILE A 133 10.55 20.09 -18.07
C ILE A 133 9.69 20.73 -19.15
N GLU A 134 9.45 20.05 -20.27
CA GLU A 134 8.62 20.57 -21.38
C GLU A 134 8.98 22.02 -21.81
N GLY A 135 10.27 22.38 -21.75
CA GLY A 135 10.76 23.73 -22.08
C GLY A 135 10.64 24.78 -20.97
N THR A 136 10.04 24.44 -19.83
CA THR A 136 10.00 25.27 -18.62
C THR A 136 11.19 24.97 -17.72
N GLU A 137 11.87 26.01 -17.22
CA GLU A 137 13.02 25.88 -16.32
C GLU A 137 12.64 26.12 -14.86
N PHE A 138 13.09 25.23 -13.97
CA PHE A 138 12.97 25.34 -12.52
C PHE A 138 14.36 25.42 -11.89
N ILE A 139 14.54 26.32 -10.94
CA ILE A 139 15.80 26.42 -10.19
C ILE A 139 15.80 25.39 -9.06
N LEU A 140 16.77 24.50 -9.08
CA LEU A 140 17.03 23.55 -8.01
C LEU A 140 17.77 24.24 -6.87
N ALA A 141 17.33 24.01 -5.64
CA ALA A 141 18.08 24.42 -4.46
C ALA A 141 19.46 23.72 -4.42
N ASP A 142 20.49 24.40 -3.90
CA ASP A 142 21.87 23.91 -3.89
C ASP A 142 22.05 22.47 -3.37
N PRO A 143 21.36 22.02 -2.29
CA PRO A 143 21.49 20.64 -1.83
C PRO A 143 21.01 19.63 -2.87
N MET A 144 19.93 19.96 -3.58
CA MET A 144 19.35 19.09 -4.61
C MET A 144 20.20 19.10 -5.89
N ALA A 145 20.70 20.27 -6.31
CA ALA A 145 21.62 20.37 -7.44
C ALA A 145 22.89 19.53 -7.22
N LYS A 146 23.45 19.56 -6.00
CA LYS A 146 24.59 18.71 -5.61
C LYS A 146 24.26 17.23 -5.64
N ALA A 147 23.12 16.82 -5.07
CA ALA A 147 22.69 15.42 -5.06
C ALA A 147 22.49 14.85 -6.47
N LEU A 148 22.12 15.71 -7.43
CA LEU A 148 21.85 15.33 -8.82
C LEU A 148 23.04 15.57 -9.76
N ALA A 149 24.23 15.92 -9.23
CA ALA A 149 25.41 16.22 -10.05
C ALA A 149 25.83 15.07 -10.98
N ALA A 150 25.60 13.81 -10.59
CA ALA A 150 25.89 12.64 -11.41
C ALA A 150 24.97 12.49 -12.66
N TYR A 151 23.87 13.23 -12.69
CA TYR A 151 22.84 13.18 -13.73
C TYR A 151 22.87 14.39 -14.68
N GLN A 152 23.89 15.25 -14.57
CA GLN A 152 24.07 16.41 -15.43
C GLN A 152 24.07 16.02 -16.91
N ASN A 153 23.30 16.77 -17.71
CA ASN A 153 23.10 16.60 -19.15
C ASN A 153 22.47 15.27 -19.59
N LYS A 154 22.05 14.40 -18.65
CA LYS A 154 21.40 13.12 -18.95
C LYS A 154 19.88 13.28 -18.93
N PRO A 155 19.15 12.47 -19.72
CA PRO A 155 17.70 12.36 -19.57
C PRO A 155 17.40 11.75 -18.20
N VAL A 156 16.47 12.37 -17.47
CA VAL A 156 15.96 11.89 -16.19
C VAL A 156 14.44 11.96 -16.20
N ILE A 157 13.81 11.23 -15.28
CA ILE A 157 12.36 11.27 -15.09
C ILE A 157 12.08 11.95 -13.77
N LEU A 158 11.34 13.06 -13.81
CA LEU A 158 10.79 13.69 -12.63
C LEU A 158 9.55 12.93 -12.17
N GLY A 159 9.58 12.46 -10.93
CA GLY A 159 8.39 11.97 -10.23
C GLY A 159 7.81 13.05 -9.32
N ILE A 160 6.53 13.40 -9.50
CA ILE A 160 5.81 14.32 -8.60
C ILE A 160 4.44 13.79 -8.22
N ARG A 161 4.14 13.81 -6.92
CA ARG A 161 2.83 13.41 -6.40
C ARG A 161 1.77 14.46 -6.75
N PRO A 162 0.54 14.07 -7.13
CA PRO A 162 -0.53 15.01 -7.46
C PRO A 162 -0.80 16.06 -6.38
N GLU A 163 -0.76 15.69 -5.11
CA GLU A 163 -1.01 16.58 -3.98
C GLU A 163 0.07 17.65 -3.74
N HIS A 164 1.19 17.57 -4.46
CA HIS A 164 2.26 18.58 -4.44
C HIS A 164 2.18 19.56 -5.62
N ILE A 165 1.15 19.47 -6.46
CA ILE A 165 0.90 20.40 -7.56
C ILE A 165 -0.13 21.42 -7.07
N TYR A 166 0.34 22.64 -6.81
CA TYR A 166 -0.50 23.78 -6.43
C TYR A 166 -0.65 24.72 -7.63
N GLY A 167 -1.86 25.24 -7.86
CA GLY A 167 -2.17 26.24 -8.89
C GLY A 167 -2.17 27.67 -8.35
#